data_AF-A0A7X0LQT9-F1
#
_entry.id   AF-A0A7X0LQT9-F1
#
_cell.length_a   1.000
_cell.length_b   1.000
_cell.length_c   1.000
_cell.angle_alpha   90.00
_cell.angle_beta   90.00
_cell.angle_gamma   90.00
#
_symmetry.space_group_name_H-M   'P 1'
#
loop_
_entity.id
_entity.type
_entity.pdbx_description
1 polymer ?
#
loop_
_entity_poly.entity_id
_entity_poly.type
_entity_poly.pdbx_seq_one_letter_code
_entity_poly.pdbx_strand_id
1 'polypeptide(L)'
;MSALTDLLPSEAVRLDVHVADWREAVREAGDLLVAGGVTAAEYTAEMIRNVEENGPYLVVAPGFALAHARPSPAVRRTGMSWLRLAEPVEFGHDTNDPVTLVVALAAQDSAAHTTAMGALARLLADPRNARALHEAATPEALHAVLAGPQDGRTTATAKPAPSAGPPPADAPATASAPGGSASAGPVVSAGPAVHKILTVCGNGVGTSLFLKNTLEQVLDRWKWSTYVTVEATDTISAKGKASEAVAILTSREIARTLGDVGVPVKVVEDFTSTAEVDGVLRDTYDV
;
A
#
# COMPACT_ATOMS: atom_id res chain seq x y z
N MET A 1 -10.82 -10.35 0.95
CA MET A 1 -9.70 -9.40 0.81
C MET A 1 -9.10 -9.70 -0.55
N SER A 2 -9.25 -8.82 -1.54
CA SER A 2 -8.67 -9.06 -2.86
C SER A 2 -7.16 -9.10 -2.72
N ALA A 3 -6.55 -10.16 -3.24
CA ALA A 3 -5.11 -10.24 -3.27
C ALA A 3 -4.57 -9.14 -4.20
N LEU A 4 -3.35 -8.66 -3.96
CA LEU A 4 -2.75 -7.63 -4.81
C LEU A 4 -2.68 -8.07 -6.28
N THR A 5 -2.55 -9.39 -6.50
CA THR A 5 -2.66 -10.07 -7.81
C THR A 5 -3.98 -9.83 -8.53
N ASP A 6 -5.09 -9.66 -7.80
CA ASP A 6 -6.40 -9.37 -8.41
C ASP A 6 -6.49 -7.92 -8.92
N LEU A 7 -5.74 -7.02 -8.26
CA LEU A 7 -5.69 -5.60 -8.62
C LEU A 7 -4.67 -5.31 -9.72
N LEU A 8 -3.61 -6.12 -9.79
CA LEU A 8 -2.49 -5.96 -10.71
C LEU A 8 -2.28 -7.26 -11.52
N PRO A 9 -3.15 -7.52 -12.52
CA PRO A 9 -2.98 -8.68 -13.40
C PRO A 9 -1.76 -8.49 -14.30
N SER A 10 -1.22 -9.58 -14.86
CA SER A 10 -0.01 -9.54 -15.70
C SER A 10 -0.12 -8.60 -16.89
N GLU A 11 -1.32 -8.44 -17.46
CA GLU A 11 -1.58 -7.53 -18.60
C GLU A 11 -1.48 -6.05 -18.20
N ALA A 12 -1.56 -5.75 -16.90
CA ALA A 12 -1.37 -4.41 -16.35
C ALA A 12 0.09 -4.12 -15.98
N VAL A 13 1.03 -4.98 -16.41
CA VAL A 13 2.47 -4.82 -16.17
C VAL A 13 3.19 -4.53 -17.49
N ARG A 14 4.02 -3.49 -17.52
CA ARG A 14 5.04 -3.27 -18.54
C ARG A 14 6.39 -3.09 -17.86
N LEU A 15 7.42 -3.68 -18.46
CA LEU A 15 8.78 -3.63 -17.96
C LEU A 15 9.67 -2.98 -19.00
N ASP A 16 10.67 -2.24 -18.52
CA ASP A 16 11.76 -1.66 -19.31
C ASP A 16 11.24 -0.77 -20.46
N VAL A 17 10.28 0.09 -20.13
CA VAL A 17 9.67 1.05 -21.07
C VAL A 17 10.53 2.30 -21.19
N HIS A 18 10.79 2.75 -22.42
CA HIS A 18 11.48 4.01 -22.68
C HIS A 18 10.45 5.13 -22.78
N VAL A 19 10.68 6.22 -22.05
CA VAL A 19 9.82 7.40 -22.04
C VAL A 19 10.69 8.65 -22.01
N ALA A 20 10.24 9.73 -22.64
CA ALA A 20 11.00 10.97 -22.76
C ALA A 20 10.95 11.82 -21.49
N ASP A 21 9.83 11.78 -20.75
CA ASP A 21 9.64 12.55 -19.54
C ASP A 21 8.67 11.88 -18.56
N TRP A 22 8.51 12.49 -17.39
CA TRP A 22 7.61 12.00 -16.35
C TRP A 22 6.14 11.96 -16.80
N ARG A 23 5.72 12.85 -17.72
CA ARG A 23 4.34 12.87 -18.21
C ARG A 23 4.07 11.64 -19.06
N GLU A 24 5.01 11.28 -19.92
CA GLU A 24 4.95 10.05 -20.71
C GLU A 24 4.98 8.81 -19.81
N ALA A 25 5.80 8.80 -18.75
CA ALA A 25 5.77 7.72 -17.75
C ALA A 25 4.37 7.56 -17.10
N VAL A 26 3.74 8.67 -16.70
CA VAL A 26 2.37 8.64 -16.13
C VAL A 26 1.33 8.25 -17.19
N ARG A 27 1.50 8.66 -18.45
CA ARG A 27 0.62 8.24 -19.55
C ARG A 27 0.71 6.74 -19.82
N GLU A 28 1.91 6.18 -19.92
CA GLU A 28 2.13 4.75 -20.11
C GLU A 28 1.50 3.91 -18.98
N ALA A 29 1.67 4.34 -17.73
CA ALA A 29 1.03 3.69 -16.59
C ALA A 29 -0.50 3.84 -16.61
N GLY A 30 -1.01 4.99 -17.02
CA GLY A 30 -2.45 5.23 -17.20
C GLY A 30 -3.07 4.44 -18.35
N ASP A 31 -2.35 4.26 -19.46
CA ASP A 31 -2.81 3.50 -20.62
C ASP A 31 -2.99 2.02 -20.28
N LEU A 32 -2.16 1.48 -19.39
CA LEU A 32 -2.37 0.14 -18.82
C LEU A 32 -3.68 0.03 -18.04
N LEU A 33 -4.04 1.05 -17.23
CA LEU A 33 -5.31 1.08 -16.52
C LEU A 33 -6.50 1.15 -17.49
N VAL A 34 -6.38 1.95 -18.55
CA VAL A 34 -7.43 2.09 -19.57
C VAL A 34 -7.60 0.79 -20.36
N ALA A 35 -6.51 0.17 -20.80
CA ALA A 35 -6.52 -1.10 -21.52
C ALA A 35 -7.15 -2.23 -20.68
N GLY A 36 -6.89 -2.24 -19.36
CA GLY A 36 -7.52 -3.17 -18.41
C GLY A 36 -8.97 -2.83 -18.05
N GLY A 37 -9.55 -1.75 -18.61
CA GLY A 37 -10.90 -1.29 -18.29
C GLY A 37 -11.07 -0.79 -16.86
N VAL A 38 -9.97 -0.46 -16.17
CA VAL A 38 -9.97 0.07 -14.80
C VAL A 38 -10.48 1.51 -14.79
N THR A 39 -10.00 2.30 -15.76
CA THR A 39 -10.31 3.73 -15.86
C THR A 39 -10.68 4.13 -17.29
N ALA A 40 -11.22 5.33 -17.43
CA ALA A 40 -11.22 6.09 -18.68
C ALA A 40 -9.97 6.99 -18.75
N ALA A 41 -9.63 7.48 -19.95
CA ALA A 41 -8.40 8.25 -20.19
C ALA A 41 -8.34 9.57 -19.40
N GLU A 42 -9.50 10.10 -19.01
CA GLU A 42 -9.66 11.28 -18.18
C GLU A 42 -8.94 11.14 -16.83
N TYR A 43 -8.87 9.93 -16.27
CA TYR A 43 -8.17 9.70 -15.00
C TYR A 43 -6.67 9.94 -15.12
N THR A 44 -6.06 9.56 -16.24
CA THR A 44 -4.65 9.84 -16.54
C THR A 44 -4.41 11.35 -16.62
N ALA A 45 -5.31 12.08 -17.26
CA ALA A 45 -5.24 13.54 -17.32
C ALA A 45 -5.40 14.19 -15.93
N GLU A 46 -6.25 13.64 -15.06
CA GLU A 46 -6.37 14.07 -13.66
C GLU A 46 -5.05 13.87 -12.89
N MET A 47 -4.39 12.72 -13.04
CA MET A 47 -3.10 12.45 -12.41
C MET A 47 -2.03 13.45 -12.86
N ILE A 48 -1.91 13.70 -14.17
CA ILE A 48 -0.92 14.64 -14.72
C ILE A 48 -1.18 16.07 -14.23
N ARG A 49 -2.43 16.55 -14.32
CA ARG A 49 -2.78 17.89 -13.82
C ARG A 49 -2.44 18.08 -12.35
N ASN A 50 -2.70 17.08 -11.51
CA ASN A 50 -2.38 17.18 -10.09
C ASN A 50 -0.87 17.36 -9.86
N VAL A 51 -0.02 16.72 -10.65
CA VAL A 51 1.44 16.89 -10.55
C VAL A 51 1.87 18.28 -11.04
N GLU A 52 1.27 18.77 -12.11
CA GLU A 52 1.56 20.13 -12.62
C GLU A 52 1.16 21.23 -11.63
N GLU A 53 0.03 21.04 -10.94
CA GLU A 53 -0.49 22.01 -9.98
C GLU A 53 0.20 21.93 -8.61
N ASN A 54 0.58 20.73 -8.16
CA ASN A 54 0.99 20.49 -6.78
C ASN A 54 2.44 19.98 -6.63
N GLY A 55 3.16 19.86 -7.74
CA GLY A 55 4.50 19.24 -7.77
C GLY A 55 4.45 17.71 -7.70
N PRO A 56 5.63 17.06 -7.60
CA PRO A 56 5.79 15.60 -7.75
C PRO A 56 5.36 14.81 -6.50
N TYR A 57 4.19 15.09 -5.93
CA TYR A 57 3.65 14.43 -4.72
C TYR A 57 3.49 12.91 -4.84
N LEU A 58 3.51 12.41 -6.08
CA LEU A 58 3.42 10.98 -6.37
C LEU A 58 4.76 10.26 -6.16
N VAL A 59 5.90 10.96 -6.10
CA VAL A 59 7.19 10.33 -5.79
C VAL A 59 7.28 10.20 -4.27
N VAL A 60 7.29 8.97 -3.77
CA VAL A 60 7.11 8.68 -2.33
C VAL A 60 8.30 7.97 -1.68
N ALA A 61 9.23 7.49 -2.50
CA ALA A 61 10.46 6.84 -2.10
C ALA A 61 11.49 6.93 -3.23
N PRO A 62 12.79 6.72 -2.95
CA PRO A 62 13.83 6.76 -3.96
C PRO A 62 13.52 5.84 -5.15
N GLY A 63 13.45 6.41 -6.34
CA GLY A 63 13.18 5.65 -7.56
C GLY A 63 11.73 5.23 -7.76
N PHE A 64 10.79 5.63 -6.90
CA PHE A 64 9.41 5.13 -6.90
C PHE A 64 8.33 6.22 -6.90
N ALA A 65 7.47 6.14 -7.92
CA ALA A 65 6.29 6.96 -8.10
C ALA A 65 4.99 6.15 -7.96
N LEU A 66 4.08 6.59 -7.09
CA LEU A 66 2.71 6.08 -6.97
C LEU A 66 1.72 7.05 -7.63
N ALA A 67 1.49 6.89 -8.93
CA ALA A 67 0.56 7.73 -9.69
C ALA A 67 -0.90 7.44 -9.29
N HIS A 68 -1.58 8.44 -8.73
CA HIS A 68 -2.99 8.33 -8.35
C HIS A 68 -3.66 9.70 -8.29
N ALA A 69 -4.98 9.72 -8.46
CA ALA A 69 -5.84 10.87 -8.23
C ALA A 69 -7.00 10.49 -7.30
N ARG A 70 -7.76 11.49 -6.83
CA ARG A 70 -8.97 11.25 -6.02
C ARG A 70 -9.97 10.38 -6.80
N PRO A 71 -10.85 9.62 -6.11
CA PRO A 71 -11.94 8.91 -6.77
C PRO A 71 -12.76 9.85 -7.64
N SER A 72 -13.00 9.46 -8.89
CA SER A 72 -13.72 10.27 -9.88
C SER A 72 -14.60 9.38 -10.78
N PRO A 73 -15.56 9.96 -11.53
CA PRO A 73 -16.37 9.19 -12.49
C PRO A 73 -15.56 8.48 -13.58
N ALA A 74 -14.29 8.85 -13.77
CA ALA A 74 -13.39 8.17 -14.70
C ALA A 74 -12.93 6.79 -14.20
N VAL A 75 -13.10 6.48 -12.90
CA VAL A 75 -12.75 5.17 -12.32
C VAL A 75 -13.93 4.20 -12.43
N ARG A 76 -13.75 3.12 -13.20
CA ARG A 76 -14.79 2.11 -13.46
C ARG A 76 -14.77 0.98 -12.44
N ARG A 77 -13.58 0.58 -12.01
CA ARG A 77 -13.32 -0.42 -10.97
C ARG A 77 -11.99 -0.14 -10.28
N THR A 78 -11.76 -0.71 -9.11
CA THR A 78 -10.45 -0.64 -8.45
C THR A 78 -9.44 -1.50 -9.20
N GLY A 79 -8.21 -0.99 -9.38
CA GLY A 79 -7.13 -1.69 -10.07
C GLY A 79 -5.83 -0.89 -10.06
N MET A 80 -4.74 -1.57 -10.42
CA MET A 80 -3.40 -1.00 -10.50
C MET A 80 -2.76 -1.31 -11.85
N SER A 81 -1.71 -0.55 -12.17
CA SER A 81 -0.75 -0.89 -13.22
C SER A 81 0.67 -0.74 -12.69
N TRP A 82 1.60 -1.46 -13.30
CA TRP A 82 3.00 -1.48 -12.93
C TRP A 82 3.86 -1.20 -14.16
N LEU A 83 4.63 -0.13 -14.11
CA LEU A 83 5.50 0.32 -15.20
C LEU A 83 6.93 0.46 -14.66
N ARG A 84 7.83 -0.45 -15.06
CA ARG A 84 9.27 -0.25 -14.87
C ARG A 84 9.85 0.49 -16.08
N LEU A 85 10.62 1.54 -15.83
CA LEU A 85 11.29 2.32 -16.87
C LEU A 85 12.62 1.66 -17.24
N ALA A 86 12.97 1.69 -18.53
CA ALA A 86 14.28 1.24 -19.00
C ALA A 86 15.41 2.14 -18.50
N GLU A 87 15.11 3.43 -18.40
CA GLU A 87 16.04 4.49 -18.03
C GLU A 87 15.39 5.32 -16.91
N PRO A 88 16.14 5.71 -15.87
CA PRO A 88 15.59 6.57 -14.82
C PRO A 88 15.16 7.93 -15.36
N VAL A 89 14.02 8.45 -14.87
CA VAL A 89 13.41 9.71 -15.31
C VAL A 89 13.24 10.66 -14.13
N GLU A 90 13.63 11.91 -14.32
CA GLU A 90 13.46 12.98 -13.33
C GLU A 90 12.00 13.46 -13.31
N PHE A 91 11.36 13.40 -12.13
CA PHE A 91 10.02 13.94 -11.88
C PHE A 91 10.06 15.36 -11.29
N GLY A 92 11.25 15.85 -10.92
CA GLY A 92 11.50 17.11 -10.24
C GLY A 92 11.39 17.04 -8.72
N HIS A 93 11.56 15.85 -8.12
CA HIS A 93 11.53 15.64 -6.68
C HIS A 93 12.94 15.78 -6.09
N ASP A 94 13.09 16.60 -5.03
CA ASP A 94 14.40 17.02 -4.48
C ASP A 94 15.34 15.85 -4.09
N THR A 95 14.81 14.78 -3.52
CA THR A 95 15.60 13.69 -2.90
C THR A 95 15.37 12.29 -3.44
N ASN A 96 14.22 12.05 -4.10
CA ASN A 96 13.77 10.71 -4.49
C ASN A 96 13.89 10.43 -5.99
N ASP A 97 14.29 11.43 -6.77
CA ASP A 97 14.66 11.26 -8.17
C ASP A 97 16.05 10.61 -8.33
N PRO A 98 16.31 9.97 -9.49
CA PRO A 98 15.37 9.74 -10.60
C PRO A 98 14.45 8.54 -10.36
N VAL A 99 13.24 8.57 -10.92
CA VAL A 99 12.25 7.49 -10.85
C VAL A 99 12.58 6.36 -11.83
N THR A 100 12.48 5.12 -11.38
CA THR A 100 12.62 3.90 -12.21
C THR A 100 11.36 3.05 -12.23
N LEU A 101 10.46 3.25 -11.27
CA LEU A 101 9.21 2.52 -11.12
C LEU A 101 8.03 3.48 -10.96
N VAL A 102 7.03 3.33 -11.82
CA VAL A 102 5.72 3.99 -11.70
C VAL A 102 4.65 2.93 -11.48
N VAL A 103 3.96 3.01 -10.35
CA VAL A 103 2.75 2.20 -10.11
C VAL A 103 1.55 3.14 -10.13
N ALA A 104 0.58 2.89 -11.02
CA ALA A 104 -0.67 3.64 -11.00
C ALA A 104 -1.73 2.91 -10.18
N LEU A 105 -2.52 3.65 -9.39
CA LEU A 105 -3.62 3.12 -8.60
C LEU A 105 -4.89 3.92 -8.90
N ALA A 106 -5.96 3.20 -9.27
CA ALA A 106 -7.31 3.73 -9.34
C ALA A 106 -8.21 2.99 -8.36
N ALA A 107 -8.98 3.71 -7.56
CA ALA A 107 -9.90 3.14 -6.58
C ALA A 107 -11.28 3.80 -6.66
N GLN A 108 -12.33 2.98 -6.59
CA GLN A 108 -13.72 3.47 -6.67
C GLN A 108 -14.14 4.28 -5.44
N ASP A 109 -13.54 3.97 -4.28
CA ASP A 109 -13.84 4.64 -3.02
C ASP A 109 -12.60 4.67 -2.09
N SER A 110 -12.72 5.44 -1.02
CA SER A 110 -11.64 5.64 -0.04
C SER A 110 -11.22 4.37 0.69
N ALA A 111 -12.12 3.40 0.89
CA ALA A 111 -11.81 2.16 1.61
C ALA A 111 -11.01 1.21 0.72
N ALA A 112 -11.43 1.05 -0.54
CA ALA A 112 -10.68 0.31 -1.55
C ALA A 112 -9.29 0.93 -1.78
N HIS A 113 -9.22 2.25 -1.84
CA HIS A 113 -7.97 3.00 -1.95
C HIS A 113 -7.01 2.66 -0.80
N THR A 114 -7.49 2.80 0.44
CA THR A 114 -6.69 2.55 1.64
C THR A 114 -6.19 1.11 1.71
N THR A 115 -7.06 0.16 1.38
CA THR A 115 -6.72 -1.27 1.37
C THR A 115 -5.63 -1.58 0.34
N ALA A 116 -5.79 -1.06 -0.87
CA ALA A 116 -4.85 -1.25 -1.99
C ALA A 116 -3.47 -0.66 -1.67
N MET A 117 -3.43 0.57 -1.16
CA MET A 117 -2.17 1.23 -0.77
C MET A 117 -1.46 0.50 0.37
N GLY A 118 -2.20 0.06 1.40
CA GLY A 118 -1.59 -0.67 2.51
C GLY A 118 -0.98 -2.00 2.07
N ALA A 119 -1.63 -2.72 1.15
CA ALA A 119 -1.08 -3.94 0.58
C ALA A 119 0.23 -3.67 -0.19
N LEU A 120 0.26 -2.63 -1.02
CA LEU A 120 1.45 -2.25 -1.79
C LEU A 120 2.59 -1.76 -0.89
N ALA A 121 2.28 -0.93 0.12
CA ALA A 121 3.27 -0.43 1.08
C ALA A 121 3.93 -1.57 1.87
N ARG A 122 3.16 -2.56 2.33
CA ARG A 122 3.69 -3.74 3.01
C ARG A 122 4.58 -4.59 2.12
N LEU A 123 4.20 -4.73 0.84
CA LEU A 123 5.00 -5.45 -0.14
C LEU A 123 6.36 -4.77 -0.35
N LEU A 124 6.36 -3.45 -0.57
CA LEU A 124 7.58 -2.68 -0.84
C LEU A 124 8.47 -2.50 0.41
N ALA A 125 7.88 -2.53 1.61
CA ALA A 125 8.63 -2.44 2.87
C ALA A 125 9.45 -3.70 3.21
N ASP A 126 9.15 -4.88 2.63
CA ASP A 126 10.01 -6.08 2.77
C ASP A 126 11.18 -5.98 1.76
N PRO A 127 12.44 -5.87 2.22
CA PRO A 127 13.59 -5.70 1.33
C PRO A 127 13.77 -6.85 0.31
N ARG A 128 13.30 -8.07 0.65
CA ARG A 128 13.37 -9.22 -0.25
C ARG A 128 12.37 -9.08 -1.38
N ASN A 129 11.15 -8.64 -1.08
CA ASN A 129 10.13 -8.40 -2.09
C ASN A 129 10.50 -7.22 -2.97
N ALA A 130 10.94 -6.10 -2.38
CA ALA A 130 11.40 -4.92 -3.12
C ALA A 130 12.50 -5.29 -4.13
N ARG A 131 13.51 -6.06 -3.69
CA ARG A 131 14.56 -6.57 -4.56
C ARG A 131 14.03 -7.48 -5.66
N ALA A 132 13.18 -8.45 -5.31
CA ALA A 132 12.65 -9.40 -6.29
C ALA A 132 11.75 -8.72 -7.34
N LEU A 133 10.98 -7.70 -6.96
CA LEU A 133 10.18 -6.89 -7.89
C LEU A 133 11.06 -6.07 -8.82
N HIS A 134 12.16 -5.50 -8.29
CA HIS A 134 13.12 -4.76 -9.09
C HIS A 134 13.84 -5.65 -10.11
N GLU A 135 14.23 -6.87 -9.72
CA GLU A 135 14.95 -7.83 -10.56
C GLU A 135 14.05 -8.65 -11.51
N ALA A 136 12.71 -8.57 -11.38
CA ALA A 136 11.78 -9.39 -12.15
C ALA A 136 11.94 -9.15 -13.67
N ALA A 137 12.29 -10.20 -14.43
CA ALA A 137 12.53 -10.07 -15.87
C ALA A 137 11.26 -10.15 -16.72
N THR A 138 10.15 -10.65 -16.17
CA THR A 138 8.87 -10.79 -16.89
C THR A 138 7.69 -10.44 -16.00
N PRO A 139 6.52 -10.07 -16.57
CA PRO A 139 5.28 -9.88 -15.83
C PRO A 139 4.91 -11.07 -14.94
N GLU A 140 5.14 -12.30 -15.39
CA GLU A 140 4.84 -13.52 -14.63
C GLU A 140 5.77 -13.67 -13.42
N ALA A 141 7.06 -13.37 -13.58
CA ALA A 141 8.01 -13.37 -12.48
C ALA A 141 7.64 -12.32 -11.42
N LEU A 142 7.22 -11.13 -11.86
CA LEU A 142 6.72 -10.08 -10.98
C LEU A 142 5.47 -10.54 -10.23
N HIS A 143 4.50 -11.11 -10.94
CA HIS A 143 3.25 -11.59 -10.35
C HIS A 143 3.47 -12.73 -9.35
N ALA A 144 4.49 -13.58 -9.54
CA ALA A 144 4.89 -14.59 -8.56
C ALA A 144 5.36 -13.97 -7.24
N VAL A 145 6.03 -12.81 -7.28
CA VAL A 145 6.40 -12.07 -6.07
C VAL A 145 5.16 -11.48 -5.40
N LEU A 146 4.22 -10.93 -6.17
CA LEU A 146 2.96 -10.38 -5.64
C LEU A 146 2.10 -11.43 -4.92
N ALA A 147 2.12 -12.68 -5.40
CA ALA A 147 1.36 -13.79 -4.83
C ALA A 147 1.93 -14.29 -3.49
N GLY A 148 3.19 -13.95 -3.17
CA GLY A 148 3.89 -14.41 -1.98
C GLY A 148 4.25 -15.90 -2.02
N PRO A 149 4.89 -16.42 -0.94
CA PRO A 149 5.23 -17.83 -0.82
C PRO A 149 3.99 -18.70 -0.99
N GLN A 150 4.01 -19.56 -2.00
CA GLN A 150 2.99 -20.58 -2.17
C GLN A 150 3.17 -21.62 -1.06
N ASP A 151 2.39 -21.53 0.02
CA ASP A 151 2.29 -22.63 0.98
C ASP A 151 1.67 -23.85 0.28
N GLY A 152 2.54 -24.72 -0.24
CA GLY A 152 2.35 -26.16 -0.31
C GLY A 152 1.09 -26.69 -1.00
N ARG A 153 0.60 -26.07 -2.08
CA ARG A 153 -0.40 -26.74 -2.93
C ARG A 153 0.30 -27.65 -3.92
N THR A 154 0.78 -28.79 -3.41
CA THR A 154 1.32 -29.90 -4.19
C THR A 154 0.36 -30.24 -5.32
N THR A 155 0.85 -30.13 -6.56
CA THR A 155 0.27 -30.79 -7.72
C THR A 155 0.32 -32.30 -7.48
N ALA A 156 -0.77 -32.86 -6.95
CA ALA A 156 -0.93 -34.30 -6.83
C ALA A 156 -1.13 -34.90 -8.23
N THR A 157 -0.04 -35.42 -8.78
CA THR A 157 -0.04 -36.34 -9.91
C THR A 157 -0.86 -37.59 -9.59
N ALA A 158 -1.76 -37.94 -10.50
CA ALA A 158 -2.62 -39.11 -10.43
C ALA A 158 -1.86 -40.45 -10.50
N LYS A 159 -2.27 -41.43 -9.67
CA LYS A 159 -2.27 -42.88 -9.96
C LYS A 159 -3.13 -43.66 -8.94
N PRO A 160 -3.52 -44.92 -9.21
CA PRO A 160 -4.92 -45.31 -9.34
C PRO A 160 -5.45 -46.16 -8.16
N ALA A 161 -6.77 -46.31 -8.12
CA ALA A 161 -7.53 -47.08 -7.13
C ALA A 161 -7.17 -48.57 -7.06
N PRO A 162 -7.45 -49.20 -5.90
CA PRO A 162 -8.04 -50.54 -5.91
C PRO A 162 -9.34 -50.63 -5.08
N SER A 163 -10.07 -51.69 -5.39
CA SER A 163 -11.48 -51.98 -5.16
C SER A 163 -11.86 -52.52 -3.76
N ALA A 164 -13.06 -52.12 -3.33
CA ALA A 164 -14.14 -52.84 -2.62
C ALA A 164 -13.84 -53.96 -1.60
N GLY A 165 -14.44 -53.81 -0.40
CA GLY A 165 -14.82 -54.87 0.54
C GLY A 165 -15.94 -54.39 1.50
N PRO A 166 -16.91 -55.23 1.90
CA PRO A 166 -18.25 -54.82 2.39
C PRO A 166 -18.35 -54.65 3.93
N PRO A 167 -19.47 -54.09 4.46
CA PRO A 167 -19.57 -53.65 5.85
C PRO A 167 -20.12 -54.73 6.80
N PRO A 168 -20.05 -54.49 8.12
CA PRO A 168 -21.14 -54.94 8.99
C PRO A 168 -21.68 -53.85 9.92
N ALA A 169 -22.96 -54.05 10.26
CA ALA A 169 -23.78 -53.30 11.19
C ALA A 169 -23.54 -53.74 12.65
N ASP A 170 -23.69 -52.82 13.60
CA ASP A 170 -24.72 -52.85 14.66
C ASP A 170 -24.38 -51.88 15.80
N ALA A 171 -25.40 -51.13 16.23
CA ALA A 171 -25.40 -50.31 17.45
C ALA A 171 -25.84 -51.20 18.66
N PRO A 172 -25.77 -50.79 19.95
CA PRO A 172 -26.47 -49.60 20.45
C PRO A 172 -25.84 -48.80 21.61
N ALA A 173 -26.36 -47.57 21.74
CA ALA A 173 -26.55 -46.65 22.87
C ALA A 173 -25.88 -46.91 24.25
N THR A 174 -25.37 -45.84 24.86
CA THR A 174 -25.95 -45.24 26.09
C THR A 174 -25.37 -43.85 26.37
N ALA A 175 -26.15 -43.07 27.11
CA ALA A 175 -26.16 -41.61 27.24
C ALA A 175 -25.10 -41.03 28.21
N SER A 176 -24.77 -39.74 28.04
CA SER A 176 -25.06 -38.66 29.02
C SER A 176 -24.61 -37.28 28.50
N ALA A 177 -25.45 -36.27 28.74
CA ALA A 177 -25.42 -34.89 28.25
C ALA A 177 -24.64 -33.93 29.19
N PRO A 178 -24.85 -32.59 29.16
CA PRO A 178 -24.61 -31.60 28.10
C PRO A 178 -23.57 -30.53 28.56
N GLY A 179 -22.98 -29.78 27.62
CA GLY A 179 -22.14 -28.62 27.96
C GLY A 179 -22.02 -27.67 26.77
N GLY A 180 -22.61 -26.48 26.92
CA GLY A 180 -22.97 -25.57 25.83
C GLY A 180 -21.80 -24.99 25.03
N SER A 181 -22.00 -24.98 23.71
CA SER A 181 -21.39 -24.05 22.78
C SER A 181 -21.87 -22.63 23.10
N ALA A 182 -20.94 -21.72 23.37
CA ALA A 182 -21.16 -20.29 23.24
C ALA A 182 -20.07 -19.71 22.34
N SER A 183 -20.54 -19.12 21.25
CA SER A 183 -19.83 -18.30 20.29
C SER A 183 -18.96 -17.23 20.96
N ALA A 184 -17.65 -17.24 20.68
CA ALA A 184 -16.82 -16.06 20.87
C ALA A 184 -16.81 -15.27 19.55
N GLY A 185 -17.59 -14.18 19.54
CA GLY A 185 -17.54 -13.17 18.48
C GLY A 185 -16.17 -12.46 18.41
N PRO A 186 -15.99 -11.54 17.45
CA PRO A 186 -14.71 -10.87 17.25
C PRO A 186 -14.36 -10.06 18.50
N VAL A 187 -13.16 -10.31 19.02
CA VAL A 187 -12.57 -9.53 20.10
C VAL A 187 -12.22 -8.16 19.54
N VAL A 188 -13.13 -7.20 19.70
CA VAL A 188 -12.84 -5.78 19.60
C VAL A 188 -12.51 -5.31 21.02
N SER A 189 -11.25 -4.99 21.29
CA SER A 189 -10.89 -4.22 22.48
C SER A 189 -10.02 -3.03 22.07
N ALA A 190 -10.69 -1.93 21.71
CA ALA A 190 -10.07 -0.61 21.62
C ALA A 190 -10.00 -0.01 23.04
N GLY A 191 -8.83 -0.07 23.66
CA GLY A 191 -8.47 0.89 24.72
C GLY A 191 -8.11 2.23 24.08
N PRO A 192 -8.17 3.37 24.81
CA PRO A 192 -7.78 4.65 24.24
C PRO A 192 -6.26 4.64 24.03
N ALA A 193 -5.82 4.73 22.78
CA ALA A 193 -4.43 4.99 22.47
C ALA A 193 -4.04 6.33 23.11
N VAL A 194 -2.91 6.33 23.82
CA VAL A 194 -2.51 7.46 24.68
C VAL A 194 -1.87 8.57 23.84
N HIS A 195 -1.24 8.23 22.72
CA HIS A 195 -0.57 9.19 21.83
C HIS A 195 -1.11 9.06 20.40
N LYS A 196 -1.28 10.20 19.71
CA LYS A 196 -1.68 10.26 18.29
C LYS A 196 -0.54 10.86 17.46
N ILE A 197 -0.20 10.25 16.33
CA ILE A 197 0.68 10.79 15.30
C ILE A 197 -0.16 11.07 14.05
N LEU A 198 0.03 12.25 13.43
CA LEU A 198 -0.55 12.53 12.12
C LEU A 198 0.48 12.24 11.03
N THR A 199 0.07 11.53 9.99
CA THR A 199 0.82 11.48 8.73
C THR A 199 0.13 12.39 7.72
N VAL A 200 0.85 13.37 7.19
CA VAL A 200 0.23 14.44 6.38
C VAL A 200 0.74 14.41 4.95
N CYS A 201 -0.16 14.65 4.01
CA CYS A 201 0.19 14.89 2.61
C CYS A 201 -0.49 16.16 2.07
N GLY A 202 0.06 16.68 0.97
CA GLY A 202 -0.38 17.91 0.32
C GLY A 202 -1.87 17.92 0.01
N ASN A 203 -2.28 17.04 -0.92
CA ASN A 203 -3.65 16.98 -1.44
C ASN A 203 -4.34 15.65 -1.12
N GLY A 204 -5.07 15.63 -0.01
CA GLY A 204 -5.84 14.45 0.44
C GLY A 204 -5.01 13.50 1.31
N VAL A 205 -5.52 12.28 1.47
CA VAL A 205 -4.94 11.26 2.36
C VAL A 205 -4.08 10.23 1.64
N GLY A 206 -3.94 10.31 0.31
CA GLY A 206 -3.39 9.20 -0.48
C GLY A 206 -1.95 8.87 -0.09
N THR A 207 -0.98 9.67 -0.53
CA THR A 207 0.44 9.45 -0.20
C THR A 207 0.71 9.31 1.31
N SER A 208 -0.10 9.93 2.19
CA SER A 208 0.11 9.85 3.65
C SER A 208 -0.27 8.48 4.22
N LEU A 209 -1.10 7.72 3.50
CA LEU A 209 -1.38 6.33 3.86
C LEU A 209 -0.17 5.42 3.65
N PHE A 210 0.75 5.70 2.72
CA PHE A 210 1.98 4.92 2.59
C PHE A 210 2.81 5.07 3.87
N LEU A 211 3.08 6.31 4.28
CA LEU A 211 3.81 6.62 5.50
C LEU A 211 3.09 6.07 6.74
N LYS A 212 1.76 6.19 6.82
CA LYS A 212 0.95 5.59 7.90
C LYS A 212 1.19 4.09 8.00
N ASN A 213 1.10 3.36 6.88
CA ASN A 213 1.28 1.91 6.88
C ASN A 213 2.70 1.49 7.27
N THR A 214 3.72 2.23 6.81
CA THR A 214 5.12 1.97 7.22
C THR A 214 5.32 2.26 8.71
N LEU A 215 4.73 3.35 9.22
CA LEU A 215 4.75 3.70 10.65
C LEU A 215 4.06 2.65 11.52
N GLU A 216 2.88 2.19 11.11
CA GLU A 216 2.14 1.13 11.81
C GLU A 216 2.93 -0.19 11.84
N GLN A 217 3.64 -0.54 10.77
CA GLN A 217 4.53 -1.72 10.76
C GLN A 217 5.68 -1.60 11.77
N VAL A 218 6.28 -0.41 11.91
CA VAL A 218 7.33 -0.18 12.92
C VAL A 218 6.75 -0.25 14.34
N LEU A 219 5.58 0.37 14.57
CA LEU A 219 4.88 0.30 15.87
C LEU A 219 4.50 -1.15 16.24
N ASP A 220 4.03 -1.95 15.28
CA ASP A 220 3.72 -3.37 15.47
C ASP A 220 4.98 -4.19 15.84
N ARG A 221 6.12 -3.86 15.24
CA ARG A 221 7.43 -4.44 15.58
C ARG A 221 7.84 -4.07 17.00
N TRP A 222 7.60 -2.82 17.42
CA TRP A 222 7.87 -2.35 18.78
C TRP A 222 6.87 -2.86 19.82
N LYS A 223 5.75 -3.44 19.38
CA LYS A 223 4.58 -3.79 20.23
C LYS A 223 3.92 -2.57 20.85
N TRP A 224 3.93 -1.45 20.13
CA TRP A 224 3.41 -0.16 20.59
C TRP A 224 2.05 0.25 20.02
N SER A 225 1.46 -0.59 19.18
CA SER A 225 0.20 -0.31 18.46
C SER A 225 -1.01 -0.10 19.37
N THR A 226 -0.93 -0.52 20.64
CA THR A 226 -1.95 -0.24 21.67
C THR A 226 -1.75 1.11 22.37
N TYR A 227 -0.58 1.73 22.25
CA TYR A 227 -0.22 2.97 22.91
C TYR A 227 -0.20 4.17 21.96
N VAL A 228 0.12 3.93 20.69
CA VAL A 228 0.23 4.96 19.65
C VAL A 228 -0.77 4.69 18.53
N THR A 229 -1.54 5.70 18.15
CA THR A 229 -2.39 5.68 16.96
C THR A 229 -1.82 6.57 15.88
N VAL A 230 -2.03 6.16 14.63
CA VAL A 230 -1.64 6.94 13.45
C VAL A 230 -2.88 7.32 12.66
N GLU A 231 -3.00 8.59 12.32
CA GLU A 231 -4.10 9.11 11.50
C GLU A 231 -3.52 9.78 10.25
N ALA A 232 -3.95 9.33 9.07
CA ALA A 232 -3.58 9.97 7.81
C ALA A 232 -4.54 11.13 7.51
N THR A 233 -3.99 12.29 7.17
CA THR A 233 -4.78 13.50 6.90
C THR A 233 -4.13 14.37 5.82
N ASP A 234 -4.85 15.40 5.39
CA ASP A 234 -4.37 16.41 4.44
C ASP A 234 -3.82 17.64 5.17
N THR A 235 -3.08 18.49 4.45
CA THR A 235 -2.43 19.70 5.00
C THR A 235 -3.40 20.66 5.69
N ILE A 236 -4.64 20.81 5.20
CA ILE A 236 -5.63 21.73 5.76
C ILE A 236 -6.17 21.17 7.07
N SER A 237 -6.60 19.91 7.04
CA SER A 237 -7.13 19.19 8.20
C SER A 237 -6.07 19.03 9.31
N ALA A 238 -4.80 18.82 8.93
CA ALA A 238 -3.68 18.71 9.86
C ALA A 238 -3.54 19.94 10.75
N LYS A 239 -3.68 21.15 10.20
CA LYS A 239 -3.57 22.41 10.97
C LYS A 239 -4.63 22.50 12.06
N GLY A 240 -5.84 22.02 11.80
CA GLY A 240 -6.93 22.00 12.79
C GLY A 240 -6.80 20.92 13.86
N LYS A 241 -6.09 19.83 13.56
CA LYS A 241 -5.93 18.66 14.45
C LYS A 241 -4.56 18.58 15.13
N ALA A 242 -3.63 19.48 14.80
CA ALA A 242 -2.25 19.44 15.26
C ALA A 242 -2.12 19.30 16.78
N SER A 243 -2.97 20.00 17.56
CA SER A 243 -2.96 19.97 19.02
C SER A 243 -3.40 18.63 19.63
N GLU A 244 -4.05 17.75 18.85
CA GLU A 244 -4.39 16.39 19.28
C GLU A 244 -3.24 15.40 19.10
N ALA A 245 -2.18 15.80 18.38
CA ALA A 245 -1.08 14.94 18.00
C ALA A 245 0.20 15.28 18.75
N VAL A 246 1.02 14.26 19.02
CA VAL A 246 2.34 14.46 19.64
C VAL A 246 3.40 14.83 18.62
N ALA A 247 3.19 14.45 17.35
CA ALA A 247 4.04 14.80 16.22
C ALA A 247 3.26 14.67 14.91
N ILE A 248 3.74 15.39 13.89
CA ILE A 248 3.33 15.24 12.50
C ILE A 248 4.50 14.68 11.71
N LEU A 249 4.32 13.57 11.01
CA LEU A 249 5.31 12.97 10.12
C LEU A 249 4.89 13.20 8.66
N THR A 250 5.79 13.72 7.82
CA THR A 250 5.46 14.10 6.44
C THR A 250 6.71 14.28 5.58
N SER A 251 6.55 14.61 4.30
CA SER A 251 7.67 14.96 3.41
C SER A 251 8.18 16.37 3.68
N ARG A 252 9.35 16.71 3.15
CA ARG A 252 9.97 18.02 3.32
C ARG A 252 9.14 19.17 2.76
N GLU A 253 8.52 18.97 1.60
CA GLU A 253 7.70 19.97 0.89
C GLU A 253 6.45 20.30 1.71
N ILE A 254 5.82 19.27 2.27
CA ILE A 254 4.63 19.41 3.09
C ILE A 254 4.97 19.99 4.45
N ALA A 255 6.10 19.62 5.05
CA ALA A 255 6.58 20.26 6.27
C ALA A 255 6.78 21.78 6.08
N ARG A 256 7.37 22.20 4.96
CA ARG A 256 7.50 23.63 4.60
C ARG A 256 6.13 24.32 4.45
N THR A 257 5.15 23.63 3.87
CA THR A 257 3.79 24.17 3.62
C THR A 257 2.94 24.24 4.89
N LEU A 258 3.09 23.27 5.79
CA LEU A 258 2.44 23.27 7.11
C LEU A 258 2.93 24.45 7.94
N GLY A 259 4.25 24.69 7.94
CA GLY A 259 4.89 25.70 8.76
C GLY A 259 4.86 25.31 10.24
N ASP A 260 4.87 26.32 11.11
CA ASP A 260 4.71 26.09 12.55
C ASP A 260 3.22 25.87 12.89
N VAL A 261 2.92 24.69 13.40
CA VAL A 261 1.58 24.25 13.82
C VAL A 261 1.53 23.92 15.31
N GLY A 262 2.56 24.31 16.08
CA GLY A 262 2.60 24.16 17.54
C GLY A 262 2.98 22.76 18.04
N VAL A 263 3.26 21.81 17.14
CA VAL A 263 3.76 20.46 17.45
C VAL A 263 4.94 20.11 16.55
N PRO A 264 5.83 19.19 16.96
CA PRO A 264 6.96 18.78 16.13
C PRO A 264 6.50 18.24 14.76
N VAL A 265 7.05 18.83 13.69
CA VAL A 265 6.91 18.31 12.32
C VAL A 265 8.21 17.60 11.95
N LYS A 266 8.14 16.29 11.74
CA LYS A 266 9.26 15.41 11.41
C LYS A 266 9.22 15.06 9.93
N VAL A 267 10.37 15.14 9.28
CA VAL A 267 10.52 14.81 7.86
C VAL A 267 10.89 13.34 7.72
N VAL A 268 10.22 12.66 6.81
CA VAL A 268 10.59 11.34 6.28
C VAL A 268 10.80 11.51 4.79
N GLU A 269 11.89 10.99 4.25
CA GLU A 269 12.25 11.09 2.83
C GLU A 269 11.79 9.85 2.05
N ASP A 270 12.01 8.65 2.61
CA ASP A 270 11.56 7.38 2.04
C ASP A 270 10.38 6.82 2.84
N PHE A 271 9.16 6.98 2.31
CA PHE A 271 7.95 6.53 2.97
C PHE A 271 7.82 5.00 3.02
N THR A 272 8.68 4.25 2.32
CA THR A 272 8.74 2.78 2.34
C THR A 272 9.80 2.25 3.31
N SER A 273 10.72 3.11 3.78
CA SER A 273 11.82 2.72 4.66
C SER A 273 11.37 2.55 6.11
N THR A 274 11.18 1.30 6.53
CA THR A 274 10.93 0.98 7.95
C THR A 274 12.12 1.35 8.85
N ALA A 275 13.33 1.48 8.30
CA ALA A 275 14.51 1.87 9.06
C ALA A 275 14.54 3.38 9.34
N GLU A 276 14.22 4.21 8.33
CA GLU A 276 14.12 5.65 8.50
C GLU A 276 12.98 6.01 9.47
N VAL A 277 11.81 5.40 9.26
CA VAL A 277 10.65 5.62 10.12
C VAL A 277 10.90 5.18 11.56
N ASP A 278 11.66 4.09 11.78
CA ASP A 278 12.13 3.68 13.11
C ASP A 278 13.00 4.77 13.76
N GLY A 279 13.97 5.32 13.01
CA GLY A 279 14.81 6.41 13.49
C GLY A 279 14.02 7.66 13.87
N VAL A 280 13.05 8.06 13.04
CA VAL A 280 12.18 9.22 13.33
C VAL A 280 11.29 8.97 14.55
N LEU A 281 10.77 7.75 14.72
CA LEU A 281 10.01 7.39 15.92
C LEU A 281 10.87 7.44 17.18
N ARG A 282 12.11 6.94 17.12
CA ARG A 282 13.06 6.98 18.24
C ARG A 282 13.35 8.40 18.67
N ASP A 283 13.63 9.27 17.70
CA ASP A 283 13.83 10.70 17.94
C ASP A 283 12.56 11.40 18.49
N THR A 284 11.37 10.95 18.09
CA THR A 284 10.10 11.52 18.58
C THR A 284 9.81 11.14 20.03
N TYR A 285 10.19 9.93 20.46
CA TYR A 285 9.90 9.41 21.80
C TYR A 285 11.12 9.38 22.74
N ASP A 286 12.31 9.75 22.24
CA ASP A 286 13.60 9.69 22.94
C ASP A 286 13.95 8.27 23.45
N VAL A 287 13.94 7.27 22.55
CA VAL A 287 14.14 5.82 22.86
C VAL A 287 15.11 5.05 21.96
#